data_AF-A0A7J3FDM2-F1
#
_entry.id   AF-A0A7J3FDM2-F1
#
_cell.length_a   1.000
_cell.length_b   1.000
_cell.length_c   1.000
_cell.angle_alpha   90.00
_cell.angle_beta   90.00
_cell.angle_gamma   90.00
#
_symmetry.space_group_name_H-M   'P 1'
#
loop_
_entity.id
_entity.type
_entity.pdbx_description
1 polymer ?
#
loop_
_entity_poly.entity_id
_entity_poly.type
_entity_poly.pdbx_seq_one_letter_code
_entity_poly.pdbx_strand_id
1 'polypeptide(L)'
;MDVLSLVLSLGLLVATVVAVERGVTAHKLSRRRKELEEEVRALSEMSEMLSENLSRKVGRSEGLLAEFVRELDRLRTAIAGSGACEKLLREKYGCELGTGMIRRIFDAYPSLNLLTKQRLADEILVGELGRMILRELEWGAKVEEVSSSVDAPLAVVKGQIRRLQLLGYLDGSLKPTSSGKRILSQPA
;
A
#
# COMPACT_ATOMS: atom_id res chain seq x y z
N MET A 1 -54.87 72.78 -4.21
CA MET A 1 -54.25 71.47 -3.93
C MET A 1 -52.88 71.74 -3.34
N ASP A 2 -52.75 71.52 -2.05
CA ASP A 2 -51.62 72.01 -1.27
C ASP A 2 -50.34 71.27 -1.61
N VAL A 3 -49.29 72.03 -1.87
CA VAL A 3 -47.92 71.55 -2.18
C VAL A 3 -47.44 70.55 -1.13
N LEU A 4 -47.89 70.70 0.13
CA LEU A 4 -47.66 69.77 1.24
C LEU A 4 -48.21 68.34 0.99
N SER A 5 -49.38 68.20 0.37
CA SER A 5 -49.99 66.90 0.06
C SER A 5 -49.23 66.15 -1.05
N LEU A 6 -48.70 66.90 -2.02
CA LEU A 6 -47.84 66.37 -3.08
C LEU A 6 -46.46 65.91 -2.55
N VAL A 7 -45.88 66.68 -1.62
CA VAL A 7 -44.58 66.31 -1.02
C VAL A 7 -44.72 65.08 -0.10
N LEU A 8 -45.81 65.00 0.67
CA LEU A 8 -46.08 63.83 1.52
C LEU A 8 -46.34 62.56 0.72
N SER A 9 -47.13 62.64 -0.36
CA SER A 9 -47.39 61.49 -1.23
C SER A 9 -46.13 61.02 -1.97
N LEU A 10 -45.30 61.94 -2.45
CA LEU A 10 -44.02 61.60 -3.09
C LEU A 10 -43.03 60.97 -2.09
N GLY A 11 -42.93 61.52 -0.87
CA GLY A 11 -42.08 60.96 0.18
C GLY A 11 -42.48 59.53 0.57
N LEU A 12 -43.79 59.26 0.65
CA LEU A 12 -44.31 57.93 0.96
C LEU A 12 -44.04 56.92 -0.18
N LEU A 13 -44.11 57.37 -1.43
CA LEU A 13 -43.85 56.53 -2.59
C LEU A 13 -42.36 56.16 -2.69
N VAL A 14 -41.46 57.10 -2.40
CA VAL A 14 -40.02 56.82 -2.33
C VAL A 14 -39.69 55.87 -1.18
N ALA A 15 -40.30 56.07 0.00
CA ALA A 15 -40.09 55.18 1.14
C ALA A 15 -40.53 53.73 0.88
N THR A 16 -41.65 53.54 0.18
CA THR A 16 -42.14 52.18 -0.17
C THR A 16 -41.26 51.50 -1.22
N VAL A 17 -40.78 52.23 -2.23
CA VAL A 17 -39.85 51.69 -3.24
C VAL A 17 -38.53 51.25 -2.60
N VAL A 18 -37.94 52.08 -1.74
CA VAL A 18 -36.68 51.74 -1.02
C VAL A 18 -36.86 50.55 -0.08
N ALA A 19 -38.01 50.42 0.58
CA ALA A 19 -38.31 49.29 1.45
C ALA A 19 -38.45 47.97 0.66
N VAL A 20 -39.08 48.01 -0.52
CA VAL A 20 -39.24 46.83 -1.40
C VAL A 20 -37.90 46.37 -1.95
N GLU A 21 -37.04 47.28 -2.42
CA GLU A 21 -35.72 46.92 -2.94
C GLU A 21 -34.80 46.30 -1.86
N ARG A 22 -34.85 46.83 -0.64
CA ARG A 22 -34.12 46.24 0.51
C ARG A 22 -34.67 44.87 0.91
N GLY A 23 -35.98 44.67 0.84
CA GLY A 23 -36.61 43.37 1.12
C GLY A 23 -36.24 42.29 0.08
N VAL A 24 -36.25 42.63 -1.21
CA VAL A 24 -35.92 41.68 -2.29
C VAL A 24 -34.45 41.29 -2.29
N THR A 25 -33.54 42.23 -2.00
CA THR A 25 -32.11 41.95 -1.88
C THR A 25 -31.80 41.10 -0.65
N ALA A 26 -32.42 41.39 0.50
CA ALA A 26 -32.29 40.57 1.71
C ALA A 26 -32.80 39.13 1.49
N HIS A 27 -33.93 38.96 0.79
CA HIS A 27 -34.45 37.63 0.48
C HIS A 27 -33.54 36.83 -0.45
N LYS A 28 -33.00 37.46 -1.51
CA LYS A 28 -32.05 36.82 -2.43
C LYS A 28 -30.73 36.44 -1.75
N LEU A 29 -30.22 37.30 -0.86
CA LEU A 29 -29.02 37.01 -0.07
C LEU A 29 -29.27 35.89 0.94
N SER A 30 -30.46 35.84 1.57
CA SER A 30 -30.80 34.75 2.49
C SER A 30 -30.96 33.38 1.80
N ARG A 31 -31.49 33.35 0.57
CA ARG A 31 -31.55 32.13 -0.24
C ARG A 31 -30.17 31.64 -0.67
N ARG A 32 -29.33 32.54 -1.20
CA ARG A 32 -27.95 32.19 -1.56
C ARG A 32 -27.14 31.71 -0.35
N ARG A 33 -27.36 32.31 0.82
CA ARG A 33 -26.72 31.88 2.06
C ARG A 33 -27.16 30.46 2.44
N LYS A 34 -28.45 30.14 2.35
CA LYS A 34 -28.96 28.78 2.60
C LYS A 34 -28.43 27.76 1.59
N GLU A 35 -28.41 28.11 0.30
CA GLU A 35 -27.85 27.24 -0.75
C GLU A 35 -26.36 26.95 -0.51
N LEU A 36 -25.57 27.99 -0.16
CA LEU A 36 -24.15 27.83 0.20
C LEU A 36 -23.96 27.03 1.49
N GLU A 37 -24.80 27.21 2.51
CA GLU A 37 -24.76 26.43 3.74
C GLU A 37 -25.12 24.95 3.49
N GLU A 38 -26.05 24.67 2.58
CA GLU A 38 -26.40 23.31 2.14
C GLU A 38 -25.28 22.66 1.33
N GLU A 39 -24.63 23.40 0.42
CA GLU A 39 -23.47 22.89 -0.34
C GLU A 39 -22.27 22.61 0.55
N VAL A 40 -21.96 23.50 1.49
CA VAL A 40 -20.87 23.29 2.47
C VAL A 40 -21.17 22.09 3.36
N ARG A 41 -22.43 21.89 3.75
CA ARG A 41 -22.85 20.73 4.54
C ARG A 41 -22.72 19.44 3.73
N ALA A 42 -23.20 19.42 2.48
CA ALA A 42 -23.07 18.26 1.59
C ALA A 42 -21.61 17.91 1.29
N LEU A 43 -20.75 18.92 1.07
CA LEU A 43 -19.31 18.74 0.89
C LEU A 43 -18.62 18.20 2.15
N SER A 44 -19.02 18.69 3.32
CA SER A 44 -18.49 18.22 4.60
C SER A 44 -18.88 16.77 4.85
N GLU A 45 -20.15 16.42 4.65
CA GLU A 45 -20.66 15.05 4.77
C GLU A 45 -19.96 14.10 3.77
N MET A 46 -19.74 14.52 2.52
CA MET A 46 -18.97 13.74 1.55
C MET A 46 -17.50 13.58 1.97
N SER A 47 -16.87 14.63 2.50
CA SER A 47 -15.48 14.57 2.96
C SER A 47 -15.33 13.61 4.15
N GLU A 48 -16.30 13.60 5.06
CA GLU A 48 -16.31 12.74 6.24
C GLU A 48 -16.53 11.27 5.82
N MET A 49 -17.46 11.01 4.90
CA MET A 49 -17.65 9.69 4.30
C MET A 49 -16.41 9.19 3.56
N LEU A 50 -15.70 10.05 2.83
CA LEU A 50 -14.46 9.69 2.14
C LEU A 50 -13.34 9.38 3.13
N SER A 51 -13.19 10.20 4.18
CA SER A 51 -12.21 9.99 5.26
C SER A 51 -12.44 8.68 6.01
N GLU A 52 -13.71 8.37 6.33
CA GLU A 52 -14.06 7.13 7.02
C GLU A 52 -13.82 5.91 6.12
N ASN A 53 -14.16 5.99 4.84
CA ASN A 53 -13.91 4.92 3.87
C ASN A 53 -12.41 4.70 3.62
N LEU A 54 -11.62 5.78 3.56
CA LEU A 54 -10.16 5.69 3.46
C LEU A 54 -9.58 5.02 4.71
N SER A 55 -10.00 5.43 5.90
CA SER A 55 -9.53 4.86 7.17
C SER A 55 -9.85 3.36 7.27
N ARG A 56 -11.07 2.94 6.91
CA ARG A 56 -11.45 1.52 6.85
C ARG A 56 -10.64 0.74 5.80
N LYS A 57 -10.35 1.35 4.65
CA LYS A 57 -9.57 0.72 3.57
C LYS A 57 -8.10 0.56 3.97
N VAL A 58 -7.52 1.55 4.63
CA VAL A 58 -6.15 1.50 5.17
C VAL A 58 -6.05 0.40 6.24
N GLY A 59 -6.97 0.35 7.21
CA GLY A 59 -6.97 -0.69 8.24
C GLY A 59 -7.12 -2.12 7.68
N ARG A 60 -7.95 -2.31 6.65
CA ARG A 60 -8.05 -3.60 5.95
C ARG A 60 -6.78 -3.95 5.17
N SER A 61 -6.13 -2.97 4.55
CA SER A 61 -4.88 -3.16 3.81
C SER A 61 -3.72 -3.54 4.73
N GLU A 62 -3.65 -2.95 5.93
CA GLU A 62 -2.64 -3.30 6.94
C GLU A 62 -2.80 -4.73 7.44
N GLY A 63 -4.04 -5.16 7.71
CA GLY A 63 -4.33 -6.55 8.08
C GLY A 63 -3.92 -7.55 6.99
N LEU A 64 -4.24 -7.26 5.73
CA LEU A 64 -3.85 -8.09 4.59
C LEU A 64 -2.33 -8.16 4.40
N LEU A 65 -1.63 -7.04 4.59
CA LEU A 65 -0.17 -7.00 4.50
C LEU A 65 0.48 -7.79 5.63
N ALA A 66 -0.04 -7.67 6.86
CA ALA A 66 0.45 -8.45 8.00
C ALA A 66 0.25 -9.96 7.80
N GLU A 67 -0.90 -10.38 7.26
CA GLU A 67 -1.13 -11.78 6.91
C GLU A 67 -0.18 -12.26 5.81
N PHE A 68 0.01 -11.47 4.76
CA PHE A 68 0.95 -11.80 3.69
C PHE A 68 2.39 -11.98 4.21
N VAL A 69 2.85 -11.06 5.08
CA VAL A 69 4.16 -11.15 5.74
C VAL A 69 4.25 -12.41 6.61
N ARG A 70 3.19 -12.77 7.35
CA ARG A 70 3.16 -14.01 8.14
C ARG A 70 3.25 -15.25 7.26
N GLU A 71 2.62 -15.27 6.09
CA GLU A 71 2.75 -16.39 5.16
C GLU A 71 4.17 -16.52 4.58
N LEU A 72 4.82 -15.39 4.27
CA LEU A 72 6.23 -15.39 3.85
C LEU A 72 7.17 -15.86 4.97
N ASP A 73 6.90 -15.47 6.22
CA ASP A 73 7.70 -15.92 7.36
C ASP A 73 7.50 -17.41 7.67
N ARG A 74 6.27 -17.92 7.52
CA ARG A 74 5.99 -19.36 7.56
C ARG A 74 6.76 -20.09 6.47
N LEU A 75 6.81 -19.55 5.26
CA LEU A 75 7.58 -20.14 4.15
C LEU A 75 9.08 -20.16 4.49
N ARG A 76 9.62 -19.05 4.99
CA ARG A 76 11.02 -18.97 5.45
C ARG A 76 11.33 -20.03 6.51
N THR A 77 10.42 -20.21 7.47
CA THR A 77 10.54 -21.18 8.57
C THR A 77 10.40 -22.62 8.09
N ALA A 78 9.49 -22.89 7.14
CA ALA A 78 9.35 -24.19 6.51
C ALA A 78 10.63 -24.59 5.76
N ILE A 79 11.22 -23.67 4.99
CA ILE A 79 12.49 -23.91 4.27
C ILE A 79 13.67 -24.07 5.24
N ALA A 80 13.59 -23.50 6.44
CA ALA A 80 14.57 -23.76 7.51
C ALA A 80 14.47 -25.17 8.11
N GLY A 81 13.47 -25.96 7.71
CA GLY A 81 13.27 -27.35 8.17
C GLY A 81 12.08 -27.54 9.12
N SER A 82 11.23 -26.54 9.30
CA SER A 82 10.01 -26.71 10.11
C SER A 82 8.95 -27.51 9.36
N GLY A 83 8.85 -28.80 9.65
CA GLY A 83 7.84 -29.70 9.06
C GLY A 83 6.40 -29.29 9.39
N ALA A 84 6.16 -28.62 10.52
CA ALA A 84 4.83 -28.11 10.86
C ALA A 84 4.40 -26.96 9.94
N CYS A 85 5.30 -25.99 9.69
CA CYS A 85 5.03 -24.89 8.75
C CYS A 85 4.91 -25.41 7.31
N GLU A 86 5.75 -26.38 6.93
CA GLU A 86 5.67 -27.02 5.62
C GLU A 86 4.32 -27.71 5.41
N LYS A 87 3.86 -28.51 6.38
CA LYS A 87 2.56 -29.19 6.31
C LYS A 87 1.41 -28.20 6.17
N LEU A 88 1.39 -27.15 6.99
CA LEU A 88 0.36 -26.10 6.91
C LEU A 88 0.34 -25.39 5.56
N LEU A 89 1.50 -25.05 5.01
CA LEU A 89 1.60 -24.40 3.70
C LEU A 89 1.19 -25.35 2.57
N ARG A 90 1.59 -26.62 2.64
CA ARG A 90 1.20 -27.64 1.67
C ARG A 90 -0.31 -27.90 1.70
N GLU A 91 -0.92 -27.95 2.88
CA GLU A 91 -2.37 -28.08 3.05
C GLU A 91 -3.12 -26.86 2.49
N LYS A 92 -2.63 -25.65 2.76
CA LYS A 92 -3.27 -24.40 2.33
C LYS A 92 -3.13 -24.12 0.83
N TYR A 93 -1.95 -24.37 0.26
CA TYR A 93 -1.61 -23.99 -1.12
C TYR A 93 -1.48 -25.18 -2.09
N GLY A 94 -1.56 -26.41 -1.59
CA GLY A 94 -1.58 -27.63 -2.41
C GLY A 94 -0.31 -27.88 -3.22
N CYS A 95 0.83 -27.33 -2.84
CA CYS A 95 2.08 -27.46 -3.58
C CYS A 95 3.29 -27.67 -2.67
N GLU A 96 4.41 -28.08 -3.25
CA GLU A 96 5.69 -28.24 -2.55
C GLU A 96 6.40 -26.90 -2.34
N LEU A 97 7.36 -26.88 -1.41
CA LEU A 97 8.17 -25.70 -1.12
C LEU A 97 9.01 -25.31 -2.35
N GLY A 98 8.99 -24.02 -2.69
CA GLY A 98 9.81 -23.47 -3.77
C GLY A 98 9.14 -22.32 -4.52
N THR A 99 9.58 -22.08 -5.75
CA THR A 99 9.07 -21.00 -6.61
C THR A 99 7.56 -21.07 -6.85
N GLY A 100 7.01 -22.28 -6.98
CA GLY A 100 5.58 -22.50 -7.15
C GLY A 100 4.75 -22.01 -5.97
N MET A 101 5.25 -22.22 -4.75
CA MET A 101 4.57 -21.78 -3.54
C MET A 101 4.58 -20.26 -3.39
N ILE A 102 5.68 -19.59 -3.74
CA ILE A 102 5.73 -18.12 -3.76
C ILE A 102 4.65 -17.56 -4.70
N ARG A 103 4.50 -18.15 -5.90
CA ARG A 103 3.48 -17.72 -6.86
C ARG A 103 2.07 -17.90 -6.28
N ARG A 104 1.78 -19.05 -5.67
CA ARG A 104 0.48 -19.31 -5.02
C ARG A 104 0.19 -18.34 -3.87
N ILE A 105 1.20 -18.01 -3.06
CA ILE A 105 1.07 -16.99 -2.02
C ILE A 105 0.79 -15.63 -2.66
N PHE A 106 1.45 -15.26 -3.76
CA PHE A 106 1.19 -13.99 -4.44
C PHE A 106 -0.23 -13.92 -5.01
N ASP A 107 -0.69 -15.02 -5.62
CA ASP A 107 -2.02 -15.13 -6.21
C ASP A 107 -3.13 -15.08 -5.16
N ALA A 108 -2.87 -15.54 -3.94
CA ALA A 108 -3.82 -15.50 -2.83
C ALA A 108 -4.12 -14.08 -2.30
N TYR A 109 -3.27 -13.09 -2.61
CA TYR A 109 -3.42 -11.71 -2.13
C TYR A 109 -3.53 -10.70 -3.28
N PRO A 110 -4.49 -10.83 -4.23
CA PRO A 110 -4.53 -10.02 -5.46
C PRO A 110 -4.70 -8.51 -5.19
N SER A 111 -5.24 -8.14 -4.03
CA SER A 111 -5.43 -6.75 -3.59
C SER A 111 -4.12 -6.01 -3.28
N LEU A 112 -3.03 -6.72 -2.98
CA LEU A 112 -1.73 -6.10 -2.74
C LEU A 112 -1.00 -5.84 -4.07
N ASN A 113 -0.37 -4.66 -4.18
CA ASN A 113 0.46 -4.31 -5.33
C ASN A 113 1.59 -5.34 -5.51
N LEU A 114 1.78 -5.83 -6.73
CA LEU A 114 2.83 -6.80 -7.09
C LEU A 114 4.23 -6.31 -6.67
N LEU A 115 4.52 -5.02 -6.83
CA LEU A 115 5.82 -4.45 -6.45
C LEU A 115 6.04 -4.52 -4.94
N THR A 116 5.00 -4.26 -4.14
CA THR A 116 5.05 -4.40 -2.67
C THR A 116 5.24 -5.87 -2.28
N LYS A 117 4.52 -6.80 -2.90
CA LYS A 117 4.69 -8.24 -2.66
C LYS A 117 6.12 -8.70 -2.94
N GLN A 118 6.66 -8.28 -4.08
CA GLN A 118 8.02 -8.61 -4.50
C GLN A 118 9.06 -8.07 -3.51
N ARG A 119 8.95 -6.79 -3.12
CA ARG A 119 9.87 -6.21 -2.12
C ARG A 119 9.82 -6.95 -0.79
N LEU A 120 8.62 -7.23 -0.28
CA LEU A 120 8.46 -7.96 0.98
C LEU A 120 8.99 -9.40 0.89
N ALA A 121 8.74 -10.10 -0.22
CA ALA A 121 9.28 -11.44 -0.45
C ALA A 121 10.80 -11.42 -0.54
N ASP A 122 11.36 -10.49 -1.31
CA ASP A 122 12.81 -10.34 -1.45
C ASP A 122 13.45 -10.01 -0.08
N GLU A 123 12.83 -9.15 0.74
CA GLU A 123 13.34 -8.83 2.08
C GLU A 123 13.27 -10.02 3.04
N ILE A 124 12.12 -10.70 3.13
CA ILE A 124 11.88 -11.76 4.11
C ILE A 124 12.61 -13.05 3.73
N LEU A 125 12.62 -13.41 2.45
CA LEU A 125 13.12 -14.71 1.99
C LEU A 125 14.62 -14.69 1.69
N VAL A 126 15.16 -13.57 1.21
CA VAL A 126 16.58 -13.43 0.89
C VAL A 126 17.32 -12.75 2.03
N GLY A 127 16.81 -11.60 2.48
CA GLY A 127 17.43 -10.78 3.52
C GLY A 127 18.83 -10.30 3.16
N GLU A 128 19.51 -9.64 4.10
CA GLU A 128 20.83 -9.06 3.87
C GLU A 128 21.90 -10.10 3.57
N LEU A 129 21.96 -11.19 4.36
CA LEU A 129 22.92 -12.28 4.13
C LEU A 129 22.74 -12.92 2.75
N GLY A 130 21.49 -13.14 2.32
CA GLY A 130 21.22 -13.67 0.99
C GLY A 130 21.65 -12.70 -0.11
N ARG A 131 21.46 -11.39 0.07
CA ARG A 131 21.92 -10.34 -0.86
C ARG A 131 23.43 -10.33 -0.98
N MET A 132 24.15 -10.40 0.13
CA MET A 132 25.62 -10.46 0.12
C MET A 132 26.13 -11.70 -0.59
N ILE A 133 25.56 -12.88 -0.29
CA ILE A 133 25.90 -14.14 -0.97
C ILE A 133 25.63 -14.03 -2.48
N LEU A 134 24.48 -13.51 -2.90
CA LEU A 134 24.15 -13.32 -4.31
C LEU A 134 25.17 -12.42 -5.02
N ARG A 135 25.63 -11.35 -4.36
CA ARG A 135 26.59 -10.40 -4.91
C ARG A 135 27.98 -11.03 -5.11
N GLU A 136 28.48 -11.72 -4.09
CA GLU A 136 29.77 -12.41 -4.17
C GLU A 136 29.77 -13.50 -5.24
N LEU A 137 28.67 -14.27 -5.34
CA LEU A 137 28.52 -15.29 -6.39
C LEU A 137 28.39 -14.67 -7.78
N GLU A 138 27.76 -13.50 -7.92
CA GLU A 138 27.70 -12.78 -9.21
C GLU A 138 29.10 -12.37 -9.70
N TRP A 139 30.00 -12.01 -8.78
CA TRP A 139 31.40 -11.71 -9.07
C TRP A 139 32.27 -12.95 -9.31
N GLY A 140 31.70 -14.15 -9.21
CA GLY A 140 32.38 -15.41 -9.49
C GLY A 140 33.14 -16.00 -8.30
N ALA A 141 32.89 -15.52 -7.08
CA ALA A 141 33.49 -16.08 -5.87
C ALA A 141 33.06 -17.54 -5.68
N LYS A 142 33.97 -18.37 -5.16
CA LYS A 142 33.65 -19.73 -4.73
C LYS A 142 32.91 -19.72 -3.39
N VAL A 143 32.14 -20.78 -3.10
CA VAL A 143 31.33 -20.86 -1.88
C VAL A 143 32.17 -20.68 -0.60
N GLU A 144 33.41 -21.17 -0.60
CA GLU A 144 34.37 -21.01 0.49
C GLU A 144 34.84 -19.57 0.66
N GLU A 145 35.03 -18.84 -0.45
CA GLU A 145 35.42 -17.43 -0.46
C GLU A 145 34.26 -16.57 0.05
N VAL A 146 33.03 -16.85 -0.42
CA VAL A 146 31.81 -16.17 0.05
C VAL A 146 31.70 -16.25 1.57
N SER A 147 31.93 -17.43 2.16
CA SER A 147 31.88 -17.63 3.62
C SER A 147 32.82 -16.72 4.39
N SER A 148 33.99 -16.45 3.83
CA SER A 148 34.97 -15.54 4.43
C SER A 148 34.56 -14.08 4.22
N SER A 149 34.03 -13.73 3.04
CA SER A 149 33.56 -12.36 2.74
C SER A 149 32.37 -11.92 3.58
N VAL A 150 31.40 -12.82 3.85
CA VAL A 150 30.17 -12.49 4.57
C VAL A 150 30.24 -12.74 6.08
N ASP A 151 31.42 -13.08 6.60
CA ASP A 151 31.67 -13.42 8.01
C ASP A 151 30.64 -14.42 8.59
N ALA A 152 30.38 -15.50 7.84
CA ALA A 152 29.41 -16.51 8.22
C ALA A 152 29.97 -17.92 8.08
N PRO A 153 29.62 -18.88 8.96
CA PRO A 153 30.08 -20.25 8.85
C PRO A 153 29.68 -20.91 7.51
N LEU A 154 30.58 -21.70 6.92
CA LEU A 154 30.37 -22.36 5.63
C LEU A 154 29.07 -23.18 5.57
N ALA A 155 28.69 -23.83 6.67
CA ALA A 155 27.45 -24.58 6.78
C ALA A 155 26.21 -23.68 6.61
N VAL A 156 26.23 -22.48 7.20
CA VAL A 156 25.15 -21.49 7.09
C VAL A 156 25.07 -20.97 5.66
N VAL A 157 26.20 -20.63 5.05
CA VAL A 157 26.26 -20.18 3.65
C VAL A 157 25.73 -21.23 2.69
N LYS A 158 26.16 -22.50 2.83
CA LYS A 158 25.64 -23.61 2.02
C LYS A 158 24.14 -23.81 2.20
N GLY A 159 23.63 -23.69 3.43
CA GLY A 159 22.20 -23.72 3.72
C GLY A 159 21.44 -22.59 3.02
N GLN A 160 21.97 -21.36 3.08
CA GLN A 160 21.36 -20.19 2.45
C GLN A 160 21.41 -20.27 0.92
N ILE A 161 22.49 -20.77 0.33
CA ILE A 161 22.58 -21.04 -1.11
C ILE A 161 21.50 -22.03 -1.56
N ARG A 162 21.33 -23.14 -0.84
CA ARG A 162 20.27 -24.12 -1.14
C ARG A 162 18.88 -23.49 -1.07
N ARG A 163 18.62 -22.65 -0.07
CA ARG A 163 17.38 -21.88 0.03
C ARG A 163 17.18 -20.95 -1.17
N LEU A 164 18.21 -20.20 -1.55
CA LEU A 164 18.14 -19.30 -2.71
C LEU A 164 17.91 -20.06 -4.02
N GLN A 165 18.46 -21.26 -4.17
CA GLN A 165 18.19 -22.14 -5.31
C GLN A 165 16.74 -22.67 -5.29
N LEU A 166 16.27 -23.16 -4.15
CA LEU A 166 14.90 -23.66 -3.98
C LEU A 166 13.85 -22.58 -4.32
N LEU A 167 14.14 -21.33 -3.93
CA LEU A 167 13.28 -20.18 -4.19
C LEU A 167 13.50 -19.55 -5.57
N GLY A 168 14.43 -20.08 -6.37
CA GLY A 168 14.68 -19.66 -7.74
C GLY A 168 15.40 -18.32 -7.89
N TYR A 169 16.12 -17.87 -6.85
CA TYR A 169 17.02 -16.70 -6.93
C TYR A 169 18.40 -17.08 -7.50
N LEU A 170 18.82 -18.31 -7.29
CA LEU A 170 20.01 -18.93 -7.90
C LEU A 170 19.61 -20.09 -8.80
N ASP A 171 20.36 -20.31 -9.87
CA ASP A 171 20.24 -21.52 -10.69
C ASP A 171 21.10 -22.67 -10.15
N GLY A 172 21.05 -23.82 -10.84
CA GLY A 172 21.86 -25.00 -10.49
C GLY A 172 23.38 -24.80 -10.64
N SER A 173 23.80 -23.76 -11.37
CA SER A 173 25.20 -23.38 -11.57
C SER A 173 25.67 -22.26 -10.63
N LEU A 174 24.87 -21.94 -9.59
CA LEU A 174 25.11 -20.87 -8.62
C LEU A 174 25.12 -19.46 -9.23
N LYS A 175 24.51 -19.27 -10.41
CA LYS A 175 24.38 -17.96 -11.02
C LYS A 175 23.05 -17.32 -10.61
N PRO A 176 23.01 -15.99 -10.37
CA PRO A 176 21.76 -15.28 -10.14
C PRO A 176 20.80 -15.39 -11.32
N THR A 177 19.57 -15.81 -11.04
CA THR A 177 18.47 -15.82 -12.02
C THR A 177 17.98 -14.40 -12.29
N SER A 178 16.95 -14.23 -13.15
CA SER A 178 16.29 -12.93 -13.33
C SER A 178 15.76 -12.35 -12.00
N SER A 179 15.28 -13.20 -11.08
CA SER A 179 14.88 -12.78 -9.73
C SER A 179 16.08 -12.40 -8.87
N GLY A 180 17.19 -13.16 -8.93
CA GLY A 180 18.42 -12.83 -8.20
C GLY A 180 19.01 -11.49 -8.65
N LYS A 181 19.13 -11.26 -9.97
CA LYS A 181 19.64 -9.99 -10.53
C LYS A 181 18.77 -8.79 -10.18
N ARG A 182 17.45 -8.97 -10.16
CA ARG A 182 16.52 -7.93 -9.74
C ARG A 182 16.82 -7.44 -8.33
N ILE A 183 17.13 -8.36 -7.41
CA ILE A 183 17.48 -8.01 -6.03
C ILE A 183 18.77 -7.21 -5.97
N LEU A 184 19.79 -7.61 -6.72
CA LEU A 184 21.09 -6.92 -6.74
C LEU A 184 21.00 -5.50 -7.31
N SER A 185 19.98 -5.23 -8.11
CA SER A 185 19.71 -3.90 -8.69
C SER A 185 18.93 -2.97 -7.74
N GLN A 186 18.44 -3.47 -6.60
CA GLN A 186 17.73 -2.64 -5.62
C GLN A 186 18.75 -1.93 -4.72
N PRO A 187 18.60 -0.61 -4.46
CA PRO A 187 19.41 0.07 -3.47
C PRO A 187 19.15 -0.55 -2.09
N ALA A 188 20.24 -0.74 -1.32
CA ALA A 188 20.18 -1.18 0.06
C ALA A 188 19.45 -0.16 0.95
#